data_AF-A0A3M1HST8-F1
#
_entry.id   AF-A0A3M1HST8-F1
#
_cell.length_a   1.000
_cell.length_b   1.000
_cell.length_c   1.000
_cell.angle_alpha   90.00
_cell.angle_beta   90.00
_cell.angle_gamma   90.00
#
_symmetry.space_group_name_H-M   'P 1'
#
loop_
_entity.id
_entity.type
_entity.pdbx_description
1 polymer ?
#
loop_
_entity_poly.entity_id
_entity_poly.type
_entity_poly.pdbx_seq_one_letter_code
_entity_poly.pdbx_strand_id
1 'polypeptide(L)'
;MKLSLFLNAEEEQATIPYILAVSLVDEVILPHNRFLVPVYRESDSDNASLLAIEICGMRLEAREAEALLPPAARLLDGLINMARLPTYVFIAAPSRQIFPVYTVGDEVFATTPGGPVFRHVELANVRQYLGDYLHGVAVLGSGQREEKLHVRGVDTNTLGLIRPSFYLKKRVPGEDEFWAPVFLSLDGREFYTYAASARRAAPVDNGHGVLALHELVAQALIDDGRLHDPLDLRPDRLFPDMAGRVLEELVPQPYRLTFRTLPEQALETLAVYKNGKMYATLEHRRSEDRYNLYFGADPADLRERMAFDLVRRGKISDPAAVELVV
;
A
#
# COMPACT_ATOMS: atom_id res chain seq x y z
N MET A 1 19.97 11.94 -19.71
CA MET A 1 20.12 10.80 -18.76
C MET A 1 21.51 10.15 -18.89
N LYS A 2 22.10 9.67 -17.78
CA LYS A 2 23.35 8.89 -17.76
C LYS A 2 23.17 7.61 -16.95
N LEU A 3 23.61 6.48 -17.52
CA LEU A 3 23.62 5.16 -16.87
C LEU A 3 25.06 4.66 -16.73
N SER A 4 25.38 3.96 -15.64
CA SER A 4 26.69 3.34 -15.44
C SER A 4 26.55 2.09 -14.57
N LEU A 5 27.30 1.03 -14.90
CA LEU A 5 27.32 -0.21 -14.14
C LEU A 5 28.62 -0.32 -13.34
N PHE A 6 28.51 -0.79 -12.11
CA PHE A 6 29.64 -1.04 -11.22
C PHE A 6 29.50 -2.43 -10.59
N LEU A 7 30.61 -3.08 -10.30
CA LEU A 7 30.60 -4.28 -9.45
C LEU A 7 30.12 -3.91 -8.05
N ASN A 8 29.29 -4.76 -7.46
CA ASN A 8 28.87 -4.58 -6.06
C ASN A 8 29.99 -5.01 -5.09
N ALA A 9 29.79 -4.81 -3.79
CA ALA A 9 30.70 -5.31 -2.75
C ALA A 9 30.88 -6.84 -2.87
N GLU A 10 32.11 -7.33 -2.70
CA GLU A 10 32.47 -8.75 -2.91
C GLU A 10 31.54 -9.72 -2.16
N GLU A 11 31.12 -9.37 -0.95
CA GLU A 11 30.24 -10.17 -0.10
C GLU A 11 28.82 -10.35 -0.67
N GLU A 12 28.35 -9.40 -1.48
CA GLU A 12 27.01 -9.41 -2.08
C GLU A 12 27.00 -9.89 -3.54
N GLN A 13 28.17 -10.01 -4.18
CA GLN A 13 28.26 -10.30 -5.62
C GLN A 13 27.68 -11.66 -6.04
N ALA A 14 27.55 -12.60 -5.09
CA ALA A 14 26.93 -13.89 -5.34
C ALA A 14 25.48 -13.76 -5.81
N THR A 15 24.74 -12.79 -5.26
CA THR A 15 23.32 -12.55 -5.55
C THR A 15 23.09 -11.26 -6.32
N ILE A 16 23.85 -10.20 -6.03
CA ILE A 16 23.76 -8.88 -6.68
C ILE A 16 25.15 -8.52 -7.22
N PRO A 17 25.57 -9.09 -8.36
CA PRO A 17 26.91 -8.86 -8.89
C PRO A 17 27.20 -7.41 -9.30
N TYR A 18 26.16 -6.66 -9.70
CA TYR A 18 26.33 -5.29 -10.19
C TYR A 18 25.30 -4.33 -9.57
N ILE A 19 25.66 -3.05 -9.57
CA ILE A 19 24.76 -1.93 -9.30
C ILE A 19 24.70 -1.05 -10.54
N LEU A 20 23.49 -0.79 -11.03
CA LEU A 20 23.22 0.18 -12.08
C LEU A 20 22.98 1.55 -11.44
N ALA A 21 23.94 2.47 -11.57
CA ALA A 21 23.72 3.86 -11.21
C ALA A 21 22.98 4.59 -12.33
N VAL A 22 21.87 5.21 -11.95
CA VAL A 22 21.04 6.02 -12.83
C VAL A 22 21.19 7.48 -12.41
N SER A 23 21.48 8.36 -13.36
CA SER A 23 21.52 9.81 -13.17
C SER A 23 20.57 10.48 -14.18
N LEU A 24 19.47 10.99 -13.66
CA LEU A 24 18.42 11.73 -14.37
C LEU A 24 18.54 13.25 -14.15
N VAL A 25 19.76 13.73 -13.85
CA VAL A 25 20.04 15.17 -13.77
C VAL A 25 19.56 15.84 -15.07
N ASP A 26 18.85 16.95 -14.92
CA ASP A 26 18.17 17.73 -15.98
C ASP A 26 16.93 17.08 -16.64
N GLU A 27 16.64 15.81 -16.34
CA GLU A 27 15.43 15.12 -16.86
C GLU A 27 14.27 15.13 -15.85
N VAL A 28 14.60 15.09 -14.55
CA VAL A 28 13.62 15.05 -13.45
C VAL A 28 13.90 16.09 -12.39
N ILE A 29 12.83 16.57 -11.76
CA ILE A 29 12.89 17.58 -10.70
C ILE A 29 13.53 16.97 -9.44
N LEU A 30 14.41 17.74 -8.80
CA LEU A 30 15.02 17.40 -7.50
C LEU A 30 13.95 17.11 -6.41
N PRO A 31 14.27 16.31 -5.38
CA PRO A 31 15.60 15.78 -5.03
C PRO A 31 15.94 14.40 -5.62
N HIS A 32 15.00 13.73 -6.29
CA HIS A 32 15.15 12.33 -6.69
C HIS A 32 15.58 12.20 -8.15
N ASN A 33 16.87 12.40 -8.41
CA ASN A 33 17.43 12.30 -9.76
C ASN A 33 18.65 11.36 -9.86
N ARG A 34 18.99 10.66 -8.79
CA ARG A 34 20.08 9.68 -8.74
C ARG A 34 19.62 8.42 -8.01
N PHE A 35 19.86 7.27 -8.62
CA PHE A 35 19.41 5.97 -8.13
C PHE A 35 20.49 4.91 -8.28
N LEU A 36 20.45 3.90 -7.42
CA LEU A 36 21.29 2.72 -7.43
C LEU A 36 20.39 1.49 -7.54
N VAL A 37 20.21 1.00 -8.76
CA VAL A 37 19.34 -0.14 -9.06
C VAL A 37 20.15 -1.43 -8.95
N PRO A 38 19.79 -2.37 -8.05
CA PRO A 38 20.50 -3.63 -7.93
C PRO A 38 20.28 -4.52 -9.17
N VAL A 39 21.36 -5.16 -9.64
CA VAL A 39 21.33 -6.15 -10.72
C VAL A 39 21.46 -7.53 -10.09
N TYR A 40 20.39 -8.31 -10.12
CA TYR A 40 20.32 -9.64 -9.53
C TYR A 40 20.86 -10.70 -10.48
N ARG A 41 21.55 -11.69 -9.93
CA ARG A 41 21.89 -12.93 -10.63
C ARG A 41 20.80 -13.96 -10.37
N GLU A 42 20.23 -14.50 -11.44
CA GLU A 42 19.23 -15.54 -11.38
C GLU A 42 19.63 -16.75 -12.22
N SER A 43 19.15 -17.92 -11.81
CA SER A 43 19.33 -19.17 -12.53
C SER A 43 18.15 -19.40 -13.45
N ASP A 44 18.40 -19.47 -14.75
CA ASP A 44 17.39 -19.90 -15.74
C ASP A 44 17.15 -21.42 -15.64
N SER A 45 16.04 -21.91 -16.18
CA SER A 45 15.69 -23.34 -16.24
C SER A 45 16.75 -24.20 -16.94
N ASP A 46 17.56 -23.58 -17.80
CA ASP A 46 18.65 -24.21 -18.55
C ASP A 46 20.03 -24.12 -17.84
N ASN A 47 20.07 -23.76 -16.55
CA ASN A 47 21.30 -23.46 -15.79
C ASN A 47 22.16 -22.32 -16.38
N ALA A 48 21.61 -21.52 -17.29
CA ALA A 48 22.25 -20.29 -17.74
C ALA A 48 22.07 -19.20 -16.67
N SER A 49 23.16 -18.51 -16.32
CA SER A 49 23.07 -17.35 -15.44
C SER A 49 22.46 -16.18 -16.23
N LEU A 50 21.31 -15.70 -15.76
CA LEU A 50 20.70 -14.46 -16.23
C LEU A 50 20.96 -13.34 -15.22
N LEU A 51 21.06 -12.12 -15.74
CA LEU A 51 21.09 -10.90 -14.96
C LEU A 51 19.75 -10.20 -15.12
N ALA A 52 19.18 -9.74 -14.01
CA ALA A 52 17.89 -9.08 -13.99
C ALA A 52 17.93 -7.77 -13.21
N ILE A 53 17.19 -6.77 -13.69
CA ILE A 53 16.89 -5.55 -12.95
C ILE A 53 15.38 -5.35 -12.89
N GLU A 54 14.91 -4.73 -11.81
CA GLU A 54 13.52 -4.31 -11.65
C GLU A 54 13.47 -2.81 -11.45
N ILE A 55 12.78 -2.10 -12.33
CA ILE A 55 12.58 -0.65 -12.28
C ILE A 55 11.07 -0.38 -12.27
N CYS A 56 10.57 0.14 -11.15
CA CYS A 56 9.14 0.40 -10.93
C CYS A 56 8.26 -0.83 -11.21
N GLY A 57 8.75 -2.03 -10.87
CA GLY A 57 8.07 -3.31 -11.10
C GLY A 57 8.22 -3.88 -12.50
N MET A 58 8.77 -3.11 -13.45
CA MET A 58 9.07 -3.58 -14.79
C MET A 58 10.43 -4.27 -14.80
N ARG A 59 10.45 -5.48 -15.33
CA ARG A 59 11.60 -6.37 -15.28
C ARG A 59 12.32 -6.39 -16.62
N LEU A 60 13.65 -6.26 -16.56
CA LEU A 60 14.54 -6.40 -17.71
C LEU A 60 15.58 -7.48 -17.42
N GLU A 61 15.85 -8.31 -18.42
CA GLU A 61 16.75 -9.45 -18.30
C GLU A 61 17.77 -9.44 -19.44
N ALA A 62 19.00 -9.85 -19.13
CA ALA A 62 20.06 -10.03 -20.11
C ALA A 62 21.07 -11.08 -19.64
N ARG A 63 21.87 -11.61 -20.57
CA ARG A 63 22.99 -12.51 -20.26
C ARG A 63 24.26 -11.77 -19.85
N GLU A 64 24.40 -10.52 -20.29
CA GLU A 64 25.55 -9.66 -20.04
C GLU A 64 25.08 -8.35 -19.41
N ALA A 65 25.87 -7.83 -18.45
CA ALA A 65 25.47 -6.66 -17.67
C ALA A 65 25.26 -5.42 -18.56
N GLU A 66 26.19 -5.15 -19.48
CA GLU A 66 26.13 -4.00 -20.41
C GLU A 66 24.89 -4.03 -21.31
N ALA A 67 24.38 -5.22 -21.63
CA ALA A 67 23.18 -5.37 -22.45
C ALA A 67 21.90 -4.90 -21.73
N LEU A 68 21.93 -4.68 -20.40
CA LEU A 68 20.84 -4.08 -19.64
C LEU A 68 20.74 -2.56 -19.87
N LEU A 69 21.82 -1.88 -20.26
CA LEU A 69 21.83 -0.41 -20.34
C LEU A 69 20.85 0.16 -21.37
N PRO A 70 20.84 -0.28 -22.65
CA PRO A 70 19.91 0.28 -23.63
C PRO A 70 18.42 0.08 -23.29
N PRO A 71 17.94 -1.11 -22.87
CA PRO A 71 16.55 -1.26 -22.46
C PRO A 71 16.22 -0.50 -21.17
N ALA A 72 17.15 -0.40 -20.22
CA ALA A 72 16.94 0.40 -19.00
C ALA A 72 16.75 1.89 -19.32
N ALA A 73 17.55 2.45 -20.22
CA ALA A 73 17.40 3.83 -20.67
C ALA A 73 16.02 4.08 -21.29
N ARG A 74 15.60 3.22 -22.23
CA ARG A 74 14.28 3.32 -22.87
C ARG A 74 13.12 3.20 -21.87
N LEU A 75 13.26 2.30 -20.90
CA LEU A 75 12.26 2.13 -19.85
C LEU A 75 12.16 3.39 -18.97
N LEU A 76 13.30 3.92 -18.53
CA LEU A 76 13.35 5.14 -17.73
C LEU A 76 12.79 6.35 -18.49
N ASP A 77 13.13 6.51 -19.76
CA ASP A 77 12.55 7.55 -20.62
C ASP A 77 11.02 7.45 -20.70
N GLY A 78 10.50 6.23 -20.86
CA GLY A 78 9.05 5.98 -20.89
C GLY A 78 8.35 6.16 -19.53
N LEU A 79 9.10 6.09 -18.44
CA LEU A 79 8.61 6.30 -17.07
C LEU A 79 8.63 7.77 -16.64
N ILE A 80 9.40 8.62 -17.33
CA ILE A 80 9.44 10.04 -16.99
C ILE A 80 8.19 10.71 -17.54
N ASN A 81 7.37 11.25 -16.64
CA ASN A 81 6.19 12.02 -16.99
C ASN A 81 6.18 13.34 -16.21
N MET A 82 5.96 14.46 -16.92
CA MET A 82 6.04 15.80 -16.34
C MET A 82 7.33 16.04 -15.53
N ALA A 83 8.47 15.57 -16.04
CA ALA A 83 9.77 15.62 -15.36
C ALA A 83 9.79 14.93 -13.98
N ARG A 84 9.02 13.85 -13.81
CA ARG A 84 8.91 13.07 -12.58
C ARG A 84 8.90 11.58 -12.87
N LEU A 85 9.36 10.81 -11.89
CA LEU A 85 9.18 9.37 -11.84
C LEU A 85 7.93 9.00 -11.02
N PRO A 86 7.42 7.77 -11.17
CA PRO A 86 6.25 7.31 -10.42
C PRO A 86 6.54 7.25 -8.92
N THR A 87 5.57 7.65 -8.11
CA THR A 87 5.61 7.49 -6.64
C THR A 87 5.02 6.14 -6.22
N TYR A 88 4.04 5.66 -6.98
CA TYR A 88 3.43 4.36 -6.80
C TYR A 88 3.31 3.65 -8.15
N VAL A 89 3.00 2.37 -8.08
CA VAL A 89 2.45 1.63 -9.21
C VAL A 89 1.19 0.90 -8.78
N PHE A 90 0.22 0.84 -9.69
CA PHE A 90 -0.88 -0.11 -9.60
C PHE A 90 -0.55 -1.35 -10.41
N ILE A 91 -0.80 -2.52 -9.84
CA ILE A 91 -0.52 -3.82 -10.43
C ILE A 91 -1.83 -4.59 -10.56
N ALA A 92 -2.18 -4.94 -11.79
CA ALA A 92 -3.22 -5.91 -12.08
C ALA A 92 -2.62 -7.32 -11.95
N ALA A 93 -2.84 -7.99 -10.81
CA ALA A 93 -2.10 -9.20 -10.46
C ALA A 93 -2.16 -10.35 -11.49
N PRO A 94 -3.31 -10.68 -12.11
CA PRO A 94 -3.39 -11.77 -13.08
C PRO A 94 -2.69 -11.46 -14.40
N SER A 95 -2.93 -10.27 -14.97
CA SER A 95 -2.31 -9.84 -16.23
C SER A 95 -0.88 -9.34 -16.05
N ARG A 96 -0.43 -9.16 -14.81
CA ARG A 96 0.85 -8.57 -14.41
C ARG A 96 1.10 -7.19 -15.04
N GLN A 97 0.04 -6.51 -15.47
CA GLN A 97 0.16 -5.17 -16.02
C GLN A 97 0.41 -4.16 -14.90
N ILE A 98 1.27 -3.20 -15.21
CA ILE A 98 1.76 -2.19 -14.28
C ILE A 98 1.33 -0.82 -14.82
N PHE A 99 0.71 -0.04 -13.95
CA PHE A 99 0.25 1.31 -14.24
C PHE A 99 1.00 2.27 -13.30
N PRO A 100 1.97 3.03 -13.82
CA PRO A 100 2.68 4.02 -13.04
C PRO A 100 1.74 5.12 -12.52
N VAL A 101 1.95 5.52 -11.27
CA VAL A 101 1.17 6.57 -10.61
C VAL A 101 2.11 7.68 -10.17
N TYR A 102 1.81 8.90 -10.60
CA TYR A 102 2.60 10.10 -10.36
C TYR A 102 1.91 11.01 -9.36
N THR A 103 2.71 11.78 -8.62
CA THR A 103 2.22 12.80 -7.70
C THR A 103 2.67 14.18 -8.19
N VAL A 104 1.72 15.10 -8.38
CA VAL A 104 1.96 16.48 -8.82
C VAL A 104 1.10 17.42 -7.98
N GLY A 105 1.75 18.23 -7.14
CA GLY A 105 1.05 19.05 -6.17
C GLY A 105 0.34 18.17 -5.13
N ASP A 106 -0.95 18.42 -4.96
CA ASP A 106 -1.90 17.66 -4.12
C ASP A 106 -2.54 16.47 -4.85
N GLU A 107 -2.37 16.37 -6.17
CA GLU A 107 -3.01 15.34 -6.97
C GLU A 107 -2.09 14.16 -7.25
N VAL A 108 -2.71 12.99 -7.29
CA VAL A 108 -2.14 11.79 -7.88
C VAL A 108 -2.82 11.48 -9.19
N PHE A 109 -2.08 10.90 -10.14
CA PHE A 109 -2.67 10.48 -11.40
C PHE A 109 -1.99 9.25 -11.99
N ALA A 110 -2.76 8.49 -12.76
CA ALA A 110 -2.30 7.36 -13.56
C ALA A 110 -2.71 7.54 -15.01
N THR A 111 -1.88 7.07 -15.94
CA THR A 111 -2.14 7.12 -17.37
C THR A 111 -2.18 5.72 -17.96
N THR A 112 -3.00 5.52 -18.98
CA THR A 112 -2.98 4.30 -19.79
C THR A 112 -2.38 4.59 -21.17
N PRO A 113 -1.59 3.68 -21.77
CA PRO A 113 -1.04 3.90 -23.10
C PRO A 113 -2.15 4.16 -24.12
N GLY A 114 -2.16 5.35 -24.72
CA GLY A 114 -3.18 5.77 -25.70
C GLY A 114 -4.60 5.98 -25.13
N GLY A 115 -4.77 5.95 -23.81
CA GLY A 115 -6.07 6.10 -23.15
C GLY A 115 -6.17 7.34 -22.27
N PRO A 116 -7.22 7.42 -21.43
CA PRO A 116 -7.45 8.58 -20.57
C PRO A 116 -6.44 8.71 -19.44
N VAL A 117 -6.41 9.91 -18.86
CA VAL A 117 -5.67 10.24 -17.63
C VAL A 117 -6.66 10.22 -16.47
N PHE A 118 -6.34 9.45 -15.42
CA PHE A 118 -7.13 9.38 -14.19
C PHE A 118 -6.44 10.19 -13.13
N ARG A 119 -7.08 11.25 -12.63
CA ARG A 119 -6.48 12.21 -11.69
C ARG A 119 -7.43 12.52 -10.55
N HIS A 120 -6.91 12.58 -9.34
CA HIS A 120 -7.66 12.99 -8.15
C HIS A 120 -6.68 13.37 -7.04
N VAL A 121 -7.13 14.14 -6.05
CA VAL A 121 -6.41 14.34 -4.77
C VAL A 121 -6.26 13.05 -3.94
N GLU A 122 -6.91 11.96 -4.35
CA GLU A 122 -6.98 10.70 -3.61
C GLU A 122 -6.55 9.51 -4.43
N LEU A 123 -5.59 8.78 -3.90
CA LEU A 123 -5.11 7.54 -4.51
C LEU A 123 -6.21 6.48 -4.61
N ALA A 124 -7.14 6.48 -3.65
CA ALA A 124 -8.32 5.62 -3.66
C ALA A 124 -9.17 5.83 -4.93
N ASN A 125 -9.46 7.08 -5.28
CA ASN A 125 -10.31 7.43 -6.41
C ASN A 125 -9.60 7.21 -7.73
N VAL A 126 -8.31 7.53 -7.84
CA VAL A 126 -7.54 7.18 -9.05
C VAL A 126 -7.54 5.67 -9.29
N ARG A 127 -7.37 4.87 -8.22
CA ARG A 127 -7.44 3.41 -8.30
C ARG A 127 -8.83 2.92 -8.72
N GLN A 128 -9.89 3.53 -8.19
CA GLN A 128 -11.27 3.23 -8.54
C GLN A 128 -11.52 3.53 -10.02
N TYR A 129 -11.26 4.76 -10.48
CA TYR A 129 -11.53 5.17 -11.87
C TYR A 129 -10.73 4.37 -12.89
N LEU A 130 -9.45 4.12 -12.60
CA LEU A 130 -8.63 3.26 -13.44
C LEU A 130 -9.17 1.82 -13.45
N GLY A 131 -9.55 1.28 -12.28
CA GLY A 131 -10.14 -0.05 -12.18
C GLY A 131 -11.43 -0.19 -13.00
N ASP A 132 -12.35 0.77 -12.86
CA ASP A 132 -13.62 0.81 -13.59
C ASP A 132 -13.38 0.87 -15.10
N TYR A 133 -12.44 1.70 -15.56
CA TYR A 133 -12.05 1.75 -16.96
C TYR A 133 -11.45 0.43 -17.46
N LEU A 134 -10.50 -0.15 -16.73
CA LEU A 134 -9.84 -1.39 -17.12
C LEU A 134 -10.81 -2.58 -17.14
N HIS A 135 -11.84 -2.59 -16.28
CA HIS A 135 -12.96 -3.51 -16.41
C HIS A 135 -13.78 -3.26 -17.68
N GLY A 136 -14.10 -1.99 -17.97
CA GLY A 136 -14.83 -1.61 -19.18
C GLY A 136 -14.12 -2.01 -20.49
N VAL A 137 -12.78 -1.99 -20.51
CA VAL A 137 -11.97 -2.43 -21.66
C VAL A 137 -11.48 -3.88 -21.56
N ALA A 138 -12.03 -4.67 -20.62
CA ALA A 138 -11.72 -6.09 -20.40
C ALA A 138 -10.23 -6.43 -20.17
N VAL A 139 -9.45 -5.47 -19.64
CA VAL A 139 -8.07 -5.68 -19.19
C VAL A 139 -8.04 -6.29 -17.79
N LEU A 140 -8.95 -5.87 -16.93
CA LEU A 140 -9.30 -6.56 -15.70
C LEU A 140 -10.50 -7.46 -16.03
N GLY A 141 -10.43 -8.74 -15.69
CA GLY A 141 -11.41 -9.74 -16.08
C GLY A 141 -12.86 -9.29 -15.83
N SER A 142 -13.79 -9.70 -16.69
CA SER A 142 -15.22 -9.46 -16.52
C SER A 142 -15.85 -10.60 -15.70
N GLY A 143 -16.20 -10.38 -14.43
CA GLY A 143 -16.83 -11.43 -13.62
C GLY A 143 -17.08 -11.07 -12.14
N GLN A 144 -17.66 -12.04 -11.39
CA GLN A 144 -18.09 -11.90 -9.99
C GLN A 144 -16.95 -11.79 -8.95
N ARG A 145 -15.68 -11.85 -9.38
CA ARG A 145 -14.53 -11.46 -8.56
C ARG A 145 -14.00 -10.16 -9.13
N GLU A 146 -14.45 -9.03 -8.60
CA GLU A 146 -13.85 -7.72 -8.87
C GLU A 146 -12.33 -7.82 -8.71
N GLU A 147 -11.61 -7.78 -9.83
CA GLU A 147 -10.16 -7.77 -9.82
C GLU A 147 -9.68 -6.42 -9.31
N LYS A 148 -8.94 -6.45 -8.20
CA LYS A 148 -8.50 -5.22 -7.54
C LYS A 148 -7.07 -4.94 -7.90
N LEU A 149 -6.83 -3.72 -8.38
CA LEU A 149 -5.48 -3.19 -8.54
C LEU A 149 -4.76 -3.21 -7.18
N HIS A 150 -3.55 -3.74 -7.14
CA HIS A 150 -2.69 -3.70 -5.97
C HIS A 150 -1.78 -2.49 -6.06
N VAL A 151 -1.53 -1.78 -4.95
CA VAL A 151 -0.52 -0.71 -4.94
C VAL A 151 0.81 -1.21 -4.42
N ARG A 152 1.88 -0.67 -4.98
CA ARG A 152 3.24 -0.70 -4.44
C ARG A 152 3.81 0.71 -4.47
N GLY A 153 4.65 1.04 -3.50
CA GLY A 153 5.46 2.26 -3.54
C GLY A 153 6.66 2.05 -4.46
N VAL A 154 7.22 3.14 -4.95
CA VAL A 154 8.51 3.12 -5.66
C VAL A 154 9.58 3.66 -4.72
N ASP A 155 10.64 2.89 -4.53
CA ASP A 155 11.77 3.30 -3.71
C ASP A 155 12.55 4.43 -4.38
N THR A 156 12.75 5.52 -3.65
CA THR A 156 13.38 6.72 -4.20
C THR A 156 14.90 6.63 -4.35
N ASN A 157 15.52 5.53 -3.90
CA ASN A 157 16.96 5.30 -4.03
C ASN A 157 17.28 4.19 -5.03
N THR A 158 16.41 3.18 -5.16
CA THR A 158 16.66 1.98 -5.95
C THR A 158 15.69 1.80 -7.12
N LEU A 159 14.59 2.57 -7.18
CA LEU A 159 13.47 2.40 -8.10
C LEU A 159 12.74 1.05 -7.99
N GLY A 160 13.10 0.22 -7.00
CA GLY A 160 12.43 -1.04 -6.72
C GLY A 160 11.03 -0.84 -6.13
N LEU A 161 10.22 -1.89 -6.15
CA LEU A 161 8.90 -1.86 -5.53
C LEU A 161 8.96 -2.08 -4.02
N ILE A 162 8.31 -1.17 -3.28
CA ILE A 162 8.12 -1.30 -1.84
C ILE A 162 6.71 -1.83 -1.57
N ARG A 163 6.63 -2.91 -0.79
CA ARG A 163 5.34 -3.41 -0.29
C ARG A 163 4.85 -2.52 0.87
N PRO A 164 3.58 -2.08 0.86
CA PRO A 164 3.00 -1.42 2.02
C PRO A 164 3.03 -2.31 3.26
N SER A 165 3.44 -1.73 4.39
CA SER A 165 3.41 -2.37 5.71
C SER A 165 1.97 -2.63 6.14
N PHE A 166 1.10 -1.63 5.95
CA PHE A 166 -0.34 -1.67 6.17
C PHE A 166 -1.00 -0.53 5.37
N TYR A 167 -2.30 -0.29 5.58
CA TYR A 167 -3.04 0.79 4.96
C TYR A 167 -3.80 1.59 6.00
N LEU A 168 -3.96 2.88 5.79
CA LEU A 168 -4.96 3.68 6.49
C LEU A 168 -6.19 3.82 5.60
N LYS A 169 -7.36 3.70 6.20
CA LYS A 169 -8.60 3.55 5.45
C LYS A 169 -9.76 4.20 6.18
N LYS A 170 -10.51 5.05 5.48
CA LYS A 170 -11.81 5.59 5.90
C LYS A 170 -12.88 4.97 5.02
N ARG A 171 -13.91 4.38 5.64
CA ARG A 171 -15.07 3.86 4.92
C ARG A 171 -16.34 4.04 5.74
N VAL A 172 -16.90 5.23 5.64
CA VAL A 172 -18.18 5.62 6.24
C VAL A 172 -19.24 5.62 5.14
N PRO A 173 -20.41 4.98 5.35
CA PRO A 173 -21.48 5.02 4.36
C PRO A 173 -21.90 6.46 4.02
N GLY A 174 -21.97 6.78 2.72
CA GLY A 174 -22.38 8.10 2.24
C GLY A 174 -21.28 9.16 2.20
N GLU A 175 -20.05 8.82 2.60
CA GLU A 175 -18.89 9.71 2.52
C GLU A 175 -17.86 9.23 1.51
N ASP A 176 -17.00 10.15 1.04
CA ASP A 176 -15.87 9.80 0.19
C ASP A 176 -14.91 8.85 0.91
N GLU A 177 -14.48 7.81 0.19
CA GLU A 177 -13.49 6.87 0.70
C GLU A 177 -12.11 7.53 0.78
N PHE A 178 -11.39 7.24 1.86
CA PHE A 178 -9.95 7.51 1.95
C PHE A 178 -9.20 6.18 2.01
N TRP A 179 -8.11 6.09 1.27
CA TRP A 179 -7.23 4.93 1.33
C TRP A 179 -5.80 5.33 0.98
N ALA A 180 -4.89 5.11 1.92
CA ALA A 180 -3.48 5.42 1.75
C ALA A 180 -2.59 4.24 2.19
N PRO A 181 -1.69 3.74 1.32
CA PRO A 181 -0.68 2.77 1.73
C PRO A 181 0.33 3.41 2.69
N VAL A 182 0.70 2.66 3.73
CA VAL A 182 1.74 3.04 4.68
C VAL A 182 2.99 2.22 4.39
N PHE A 183 4.13 2.89 4.33
CA PHE A 183 5.44 2.31 4.07
C PHE A 183 6.35 2.45 5.26
N LEU A 184 7.35 1.59 5.32
CA LEU A 184 8.48 1.73 6.22
C LEU A 184 9.55 2.57 5.51
N SER A 185 10.17 3.52 6.21
CA SER A 185 11.34 4.23 5.70
C SER A 185 12.50 3.27 5.46
N LEU A 186 13.44 3.67 4.59
CA LEU A 186 14.59 2.84 4.23
C LEU A 186 15.48 2.47 5.42
N ASP A 187 15.60 3.36 6.40
CA ASP A 187 16.35 3.12 7.64
C ASP A 187 15.55 2.30 8.67
N GLY A 188 14.30 1.95 8.37
CA GLY A 188 13.41 1.20 9.26
C GLY A 188 12.89 1.98 10.46
N ARG A 189 13.12 3.31 10.53
CA ARG A 189 12.84 4.11 11.72
C ARG A 189 11.49 4.81 11.73
N GLU A 190 10.84 4.96 10.58
CA GLU A 190 9.56 5.66 10.46
C GLU A 190 8.55 4.86 9.64
N PHE A 191 7.30 4.83 10.10
CA PHE A 191 6.18 4.63 9.19
C PHE A 191 5.83 5.94 8.52
N TYR A 192 5.53 5.90 7.23
CA TYR A 192 5.07 7.09 6.52
C TYR A 192 4.01 6.79 5.47
N THR A 193 3.21 7.80 5.19
CA THR A 193 2.24 7.82 4.09
C THR A 193 2.10 9.25 3.57
N TYR A 194 1.36 9.42 2.48
CA TYR A 194 0.98 10.74 1.98
C TYR A 194 -0.52 10.91 2.19
N ALA A 195 -0.89 11.96 2.92
CA ALA A 195 -2.28 12.26 3.26
C ALA A 195 -2.45 13.77 3.45
N ALA A 196 -3.58 14.30 2.98
CA ALA A 196 -3.83 15.75 2.92
C ALA A 196 -2.62 16.49 2.33
N SER A 197 -2.24 16.08 1.11
CA SER A 197 -1.22 16.73 0.26
C SER A 197 0.21 16.78 0.82
N ALA A 198 0.51 16.05 1.90
CA ALA A 198 1.83 16.05 2.51
C ALA A 198 2.25 14.67 3.03
N ARG A 199 3.57 14.48 3.16
CA ARG A 199 4.15 13.31 3.85
C ARG A 199 3.80 13.40 5.33
N ARG A 200 3.23 12.33 5.85
CA ARG A 200 2.88 12.10 7.26
C ARG A 200 3.73 10.95 7.76
N ALA A 201 4.45 11.14 8.86
CA ALA A 201 5.36 10.12 9.37
C ALA A 201 5.33 10.04 10.89
N ALA A 202 5.53 8.84 11.41
CA ALA A 202 5.66 8.57 12.84
C ALA A 202 6.80 7.57 13.06
N PRO A 203 7.52 7.64 14.19
CA PRO A 203 8.55 6.67 14.52
C PRO A 203 8.00 5.24 14.59
N VAL A 204 8.83 4.28 14.19
CA VAL A 204 8.60 2.86 14.44
C VAL A 204 8.95 2.59 15.89
N ASP A 205 7.93 2.65 16.73
CA ASP A 205 8.01 2.36 18.16
C ASP A 205 6.98 1.27 18.48
N ASN A 206 7.38 0.01 18.30
CA ASN A 206 6.53 -1.17 18.43
C ASN A 206 5.11 -0.97 17.83
N GLY A 207 4.06 -1.18 18.62
CA GLY A 207 2.67 -0.96 18.23
C GLY A 207 2.28 0.51 18.22
N HIS A 208 2.94 1.33 19.04
CA HIS A 208 2.62 2.75 19.23
C HIS A 208 2.80 3.55 17.93
N GLY A 209 3.81 3.22 17.11
CA GLY A 209 4.03 3.88 15.82
C GLY A 209 2.83 3.83 14.86
N VAL A 210 2.06 2.73 14.91
CA VAL A 210 0.83 2.58 14.09
C VAL A 210 -0.27 3.53 14.58
N LEU A 211 -0.47 3.61 15.90
CA LEU A 211 -1.48 4.46 16.52
C LEU A 211 -1.13 5.95 16.36
N ALA A 212 0.14 6.31 16.57
CA ALA A 212 0.63 7.67 16.39
C ALA A 212 0.50 8.15 14.93
N LEU A 213 0.81 7.29 13.94
CA LEU A 213 0.60 7.64 12.53
C LEU A 213 -0.90 7.81 12.23
N HIS A 214 -1.74 6.94 12.77
CA HIS A 214 -3.19 7.04 12.64
C HIS A 214 -3.70 8.40 13.14
N GLU A 215 -3.33 8.82 14.36
CA GLU A 215 -3.74 10.11 14.93
C GLU A 215 -3.29 11.29 14.08
N LEU A 216 -2.02 11.27 13.63
CA LEU A 216 -1.44 12.33 12.82
C LEU A 216 -2.14 12.47 11.46
N VAL A 217 -2.50 11.34 10.83
CA VAL A 217 -3.23 11.34 9.56
C VAL A 217 -4.70 11.71 9.77
N ALA A 218 -5.35 11.20 10.80
CA ALA A 218 -6.73 11.54 11.13
C ALA A 218 -6.89 13.06 11.35
N GLN A 219 -6.01 13.66 12.16
CA GLN A 219 -6.03 15.11 12.38
C GLN A 219 -5.82 15.89 11.07
N ALA A 220 -4.84 15.47 10.25
CA ALA A 220 -4.58 16.12 8.98
C ALA A 220 -5.79 16.05 8.02
N LEU A 221 -6.53 14.93 8.00
CA LEU A 221 -7.74 14.80 7.20
C LEU A 221 -8.92 15.58 7.77
N ILE A 222 -9.01 15.76 9.09
CA ILE A 222 -10.01 16.63 9.74
C ILE A 222 -9.74 18.08 9.39
N ASP A 223 -8.50 18.53 9.50
CA ASP A 223 -8.10 19.90 9.17
C ASP A 223 -8.36 20.23 7.69
N ASP A 224 -8.22 19.24 6.81
CA ASP A 224 -8.51 19.32 5.37
C ASP A 224 -10.01 19.15 5.03
N GLY A 225 -10.86 18.88 6.03
CA GLY A 225 -12.31 18.73 5.86
C GLY A 225 -12.76 17.40 5.23
N ARG A 226 -11.87 16.40 5.21
CA ARG A 226 -12.07 15.11 4.53
C ARG A 226 -12.38 13.94 5.47
N LEU A 227 -12.25 14.18 6.76
CA LEU A 227 -12.63 13.27 7.85
C LEU A 227 -13.41 14.08 8.89
N HIS A 228 -14.52 13.52 9.39
CA HIS A 228 -15.34 14.18 10.41
C HIS A 228 -15.04 13.65 11.81
N ASP A 229 -14.89 12.34 11.95
CA ASP A 229 -14.51 11.68 13.20
C ASP A 229 -13.17 10.94 13.02
N PRO A 230 -12.17 11.17 13.89
CA PRO A 230 -10.89 10.47 13.79
C PRO A 230 -11.03 8.94 13.86
N LEU A 231 -12.06 8.41 14.52
CA LEU A 231 -12.29 6.98 14.69
C LEU A 231 -12.83 6.28 13.42
N ASP A 232 -13.19 7.05 12.39
CA ASP A 232 -13.57 6.51 11.07
C ASP A 232 -12.35 6.07 10.25
N LEU A 233 -11.18 6.64 10.54
CA LEU A 233 -9.92 6.21 9.97
C LEU A 233 -9.44 4.97 10.74
N ARG A 234 -8.91 3.99 10.01
CA ARG A 234 -8.41 2.78 10.67
C ARG A 234 -7.20 2.16 9.97
N PRO A 235 -6.28 1.55 10.74
CA PRO A 235 -5.30 0.61 10.20
C PRO A 235 -5.96 -0.65 9.64
N ASP A 236 -5.75 -0.91 8.36
CA ASP A 236 -6.27 -2.05 7.60
C ASP A 236 -5.08 -2.91 7.13
N ARG A 237 -5.28 -4.24 7.15
CA ARG A 237 -4.32 -5.24 6.67
C ARG A 237 -2.93 -5.20 7.35
N LEU A 238 -2.88 -5.02 8.66
CA LEU A 238 -1.66 -5.19 9.46
C LEU A 238 -1.12 -6.62 9.32
N PHE A 239 0.20 -6.77 9.20
CA PHE A 239 0.85 -8.08 9.30
C PHE A 239 0.71 -8.66 10.72
N PRO A 240 0.75 -10.00 10.91
CA PRO A 240 0.63 -10.63 12.21
C PRO A 240 1.58 -10.06 13.28
N ASP A 241 2.87 -9.93 12.97
CA ASP A 241 3.86 -9.38 13.90
C ASP A 241 3.52 -7.95 14.34
N MET A 242 3.05 -7.12 13.40
CA MET A 242 2.65 -5.74 13.69
C MET A 242 1.39 -5.69 14.55
N ALA A 243 0.41 -6.54 14.24
CA ALA A 243 -0.83 -6.65 15.00
C ALA A 243 -0.57 -7.10 16.44
N GLY A 244 0.37 -8.04 16.64
CA GLY A 244 0.84 -8.47 17.95
C GLY A 244 1.43 -7.31 18.76
N ARG A 245 2.34 -6.53 18.15
CA ARG A 245 2.92 -5.35 18.80
C ARG A 245 1.87 -4.27 19.11
N VAL A 246 0.90 -4.06 18.24
CA VAL A 246 -0.22 -3.14 18.53
C VAL A 246 -1.03 -3.64 19.72
N LEU A 247 -1.33 -4.94 19.81
CA LEU A 247 -2.07 -5.53 20.93
C LEU A 247 -1.37 -5.32 22.29
N GLU A 248 -0.04 -5.31 22.33
CA GLU A 248 0.74 -5.05 23.54
C GLU A 248 0.50 -3.63 24.11
N GLU A 249 0.09 -2.69 23.26
CA GLU A 249 -0.23 -1.31 23.63
C GLU A 249 -1.70 -1.11 24.07
N LEU A 250 -2.52 -2.16 24.02
CA LEU A 250 -3.95 -2.09 24.31
C LEU A 250 -4.29 -2.82 25.62
N VAL A 251 -5.15 -2.21 26.44
CA VAL A 251 -5.61 -2.78 27.71
C VAL A 251 -6.86 -3.64 27.48
N PRO A 252 -6.84 -4.96 27.74
CA PRO A 252 -8.01 -5.82 27.59
C PRO A 252 -9.21 -5.32 28.40
N GLN A 253 -10.40 -5.42 27.83
CA GLN A 253 -11.67 -5.07 28.47
C GLN A 253 -12.51 -6.33 28.67
N PRO A 254 -13.52 -6.32 29.58
CA PRO A 254 -14.37 -7.49 29.78
C PRO A 254 -15.26 -7.80 28.55
N TYR A 255 -15.43 -6.83 27.65
CA TYR A 255 -16.30 -6.99 26.50
C TYR A 255 -15.72 -7.86 25.39
N ARG A 256 -16.61 -8.52 24.65
CA ARG A 256 -16.29 -9.22 23.40
C ARG A 256 -17.34 -8.91 22.33
N LEU A 257 -16.93 -8.98 21.08
CA LEU A 257 -17.81 -8.91 19.93
C LEU A 257 -17.98 -10.31 19.33
N THR A 258 -19.22 -10.74 19.13
CA THR A 258 -19.54 -12.05 18.58
C THR A 258 -20.43 -11.93 17.36
N PHE A 259 -20.13 -12.70 16.31
CA PHE A 259 -20.92 -12.74 15.08
C PHE A 259 -20.66 -14.03 14.30
N ARG A 260 -21.57 -14.39 13.39
CA ARG A 260 -21.38 -15.52 12.46
C ARG A 260 -21.01 -15.02 11.07
N THR A 261 -19.93 -15.54 10.51
CA THR A 261 -19.46 -15.15 9.18
C THR A 261 -20.25 -15.82 8.06
N LEU A 262 -20.32 -15.18 6.91
CA LEU A 262 -20.84 -15.74 5.68
C LEU A 262 -19.72 -16.11 4.69
N PRO A 263 -19.90 -17.18 3.89
CA PRO A 263 -21.01 -18.14 3.93
C PRO A 263 -20.85 -19.25 4.98
N GLU A 264 -19.69 -19.38 5.64
CA GLU A 264 -19.33 -20.56 6.43
C GLU A 264 -20.08 -20.71 7.76
N GLN A 265 -20.81 -19.67 8.19
CA GLN A 265 -21.55 -19.60 9.47
C GLN A 265 -20.66 -19.83 10.70
N ALA A 266 -19.35 -19.61 10.57
CA ALA A 266 -18.40 -19.78 11.66
C ALA A 266 -18.62 -18.67 12.70
N LEU A 267 -18.72 -19.05 13.97
CA LEU A 267 -18.78 -18.10 15.07
C LEU A 267 -17.39 -17.49 15.28
N GLU A 268 -17.29 -16.18 15.11
CA GLU A 268 -16.11 -15.40 15.45
C GLU A 268 -16.35 -14.70 16.80
N THR A 269 -15.29 -14.59 17.59
CA THR A 269 -15.31 -13.89 18.88
C THR A 269 -14.06 -13.03 18.96
N LEU A 270 -14.24 -11.72 19.04
CA LEU A 270 -13.15 -10.76 19.11
C LEU A 270 -13.12 -10.11 20.49
N ALA A 271 -11.94 -10.04 21.08
CA ALA A 271 -11.73 -9.30 22.31
C ALA A 271 -11.84 -7.78 22.04
N VAL A 272 -12.36 -7.06 23.02
CA VAL A 272 -12.35 -5.60 23.04
C VAL A 272 -11.22 -5.13 23.95
N TYR A 273 -10.53 -4.09 23.51
CA TYR A 273 -9.45 -3.46 24.23
C TYR A 273 -9.70 -1.96 24.36
N LYS A 274 -8.89 -1.30 25.18
CA LYS A 274 -8.91 0.14 25.40
C LYS A 274 -7.52 0.72 25.28
N ASN A 275 -7.41 1.90 24.66
CA ASN A 275 -6.20 2.71 24.63
C ASN A 275 -6.62 4.16 24.91
N GLY A 276 -6.19 4.72 26.05
CA GLY A 276 -6.65 6.05 26.48
C GLY A 276 -8.18 6.16 26.54
N LYS A 277 -8.76 7.00 25.68
CA LYS A 277 -10.20 7.27 25.58
C LYS A 277 -10.93 6.41 24.54
N MET A 278 -10.20 5.67 23.71
CA MET A 278 -10.76 4.89 22.60
C MET A 278 -10.81 3.40 22.94
N TYR A 279 -11.84 2.73 22.44
CA TYR A 279 -11.99 1.29 22.42
C TYR A 279 -11.52 0.74 21.07
N ALA A 280 -10.96 -0.46 21.07
CA ALA A 280 -10.47 -1.09 19.86
C ALA A 280 -10.77 -2.59 19.81
N THR A 281 -10.83 -3.14 18.60
CA THR A 281 -10.85 -4.59 18.37
C THR A 281 -10.04 -4.95 17.13
N LEU A 282 -9.53 -6.18 17.07
CA LEU A 282 -8.77 -6.69 15.94
C LEU A 282 -9.50 -7.87 15.30
N GLU A 283 -9.75 -7.78 14.00
CA GLU A 283 -10.34 -8.84 13.18
C GLU A 283 -9.25 -9.51 12.35
N HIS A 284 -9.08 -10.83 12.47
CA HIS A 284 -8.19 -11.61 11.61
C HIS A 284 -8.85 -11.97 10.28
N ARG A 285 -8.28 -11.47 9.19
CA ARG A 285 -8.66 -11.79 7.81
C ARG A 285 -7.89 -13.03 7.36
N ARG A 286 -8.39 -14.21 7.75
CA ARG A 286 -7.77 -15.53 7.51
C ARG A 286 -7.27 -15.75 6.08
N SER A 287 -7.99 -15.27 5.07
CA SER A 287 -7.62 -15.44 3.66
C SER A 287 -6.37 -14.67 3.23
N GLU A 288 -6.02 -13.59 3.93
CA GLU A 288 -4.87 -12.74 3.63
C GLU A 288 -3.76 -12.87 4.68
N ASP A 289 -4.04 -13.57 5.78
CA ASP A 289 -3.26 -13.57 7.02
C ASP A 289 -2.90 -12.15 7.48
N ARG A 290 -3.93 -11.32 7.64
CA ARG A 290 -3.81 -9.91 8.01
C ARG A 290 -4.84 -9.52 9.04
N TYR A 291 -4.58 -8.42 9.75
CA TYR A 291 -5.46 -7.91 10.78
C TYR A 291 -6.03 -6.54 10.42
N ASN A 292 -7.31 -6.36 10.71
CA ASN A 292 -7.98 -5.06 10.66
C ASN A 292 -8.18 -4.57 12.09
N LEU A 293 -7.78 -3.34 12.35
CA LEU A 293 -8.01 -2.67 13.63
C LEU A 293 -9.25 -1.78 13.46
N TYR A 294 -10.17 -1.82 14.41
CA TYR A 294 -11.32 -0.92 14.46
C TYR A 294 -11.27 -0.13 15.76
N PHE A 295 -11.82 1.08 15.72
CA PHE A 295 -11.88 1.99 16.85
C PHE A 295 -13.32 2.41 17.13
N GLY A 296 -13.60 2.82 18.37
CA GLY A 296 -14.85 3.42 18.78
C GLY A 296 -14.70 4.22 20.07
N ALA A 297 -15.60 5.20 20.30
CA ALA A 297 -15.61 6.02 21.50
C ALA A 297 -16.03 5.23 22.74
N ASP A 298 -16.86 4.21 22.53
CA ASP A 298 -17.30 3.23 23.52
C ASP A 298 -17.50 1.85 22.86
N PRO A 299 -17.77 0.78 23.62
CA PRO A 299 -17.97 -0.55 23.05
C PRO A 299 -19.14 -0.68 22.05
N ALA A 300 -20.19 0.13 22.19
CA ALA A 300 -21.35 0.09 21.30
C ALA A 300 -21.04 0.76 19.96
N ASP A 301 -20.36 1.91 19.99
CA ASP A 301 -19.85 2.61 18.82
C ASP A 301 -18.83 1.74 18.05
N LEU A 302 -17.88 1.11 18.77
CA LEU A 302 -16.93 0.15 18.18
C LEU A 302 -17.65 -0.99 17.44
N ARG A 303 -18.67 -1.58 18.09
CA ARG A 303 -19.50 -2.65 17.52
C ARG A 303 -20.18 -2.19 16.24
N GLU A 304 -20.78 -1.00 16.24
CA GLU A 304 -21.50 -0.45 15.09
C GLU A 304 -20.58 -0.21 13.89
N ARG A 305 -19.44 0.48 14.10
CA ARG A 305 -18.44 0.74 13.05
C ARG A 305 -17.92 -0.54 12.41
N MET A 306 -17.62 -1.55 13.24
CA MET A 306 -17.16 -2.84 12.77
C MET A 306 -18.27 -3.58 11.99
N ALA A 307 -19.50 -3.57 12.50
CA ALA A 307 -20.63 -4.28 11.90
C ALA A 307 -20.95 -3.74 10.50
N PHE A 308 -20.95 -2.42 10.30
CA PHE A 308 -21.16 -1.83 8.99
C PHE A 308 -20.11 -2.26 7.96
N ASP A 309 -18.83 -2.32 8.35
CA ASP A 309 -17.79 -2.79 7.43
C ASP A 309 -17.90 -4.29 7.12
N LEU A 310 -18.32 -5.12 8.10
CA LEU A 310 -18.57 -6.54 7.86
C LEU A 310 -19.72 -6.76 6.87
N VAL A 311 -20.83 -6.04 7.00
CA VAL A 311 -21.96 -6.11 6.05
C VAL A 311 -21.51 -5.74 4.65
N ARG A 312 -20.80 -4.62 4.53
CA ARG A 312 -20.28 -4.13 3.25
C ARG A 312 -19.34 -5.14 2.58
N ARG A 313 -18.58 -5.91 3.36
CA ARG A 313 -17.71 -6.98 2.86
C ARG A 313 -18.44 -8.30 2.59
N GLY A 314 -19.77 -8.35 2.79
CA GLY A 314 -20.57 -9.56 2.66
C GLY A 314 -20.21 -10.62 3.70
N LYS A 315 -19.60 -10.23 4.83
CA LYS A 315 -19.22 -11.14 5.91
C LYS A 315 -20.36 -11.42 6.88
N ILE A 316 -21.33 -10.52 6.97
CA ILE A 316 -22.60 -10.70 7.66
C ILE A 316 -23.70 -10.03 6.81
N SER A 317 -24.97 -10.32 7.08
CA SER A 317 -26.09 -9.75 6.30
C SER A 317 -26.68 -8.48 6.90
N ASP A 318 -26.51 -8.26 8.19
CA ASP A 318 -27.16 -7.19 8.96
C ASP A 318 -26.19 -6.67 10.03
N PRO A 319 -26.01 -5.35 10.22
CA PRO A 319 -25.18 -4.83 11.30
C PRO A 319 -25.64 -5.30 12.69
N ALA A 320 -26.92 -5.62 12.89
CA ALA A 320 -27.44 -6.14 14.16
C ALA A 320 -26.89 -7.54 14.51
N ALA A 321 -26.29 -8.27 13.56
CA ALA A 321 -25.72 -9.59 13.78
C ALA A 321 -24.40 -9.59 14.59
N VAL A 322 -23.80 -8.42 14.83
CA VAL A 322 -22.67 -8.27 15.75
C VAL A 322 -23.20 -7.94 17.14
N GLU A 323 -23.02 -8.88 18.06
CA GLU A 323 -23.45 -8.78 19.45
C GLU A 323 -22.27 -8.34 20.32
N LEU A 324 -22.55 -7.47 21.28
CA LEU A 324 -21.61 -7.09 22.34
C LEU A 324 -21.94 -7.91 23.59
N VAL A 325 -21.00 -8.72 24.04
CA VAL A 325 -21.14 -9.57 25.25
C VAL A 325 -20.14 -9.15 26.31
N VAL A 326 -20.46 -9.45 27.58
CA VAL A 326 -19.61 -9.18 28.77
C VAL A 326 -19.09 -10.50 29.32
#